data_AF-U2EPC2-F1
#
_entry.id   AF-U2EPC2-F1
#
_cell.length_a   1.000
_cell.length_b   1.000
_cell.length_c   1.000
_cell.angle_alpha   90.00
_cell.angle_beta   90.00
_cell.angle_gamma   90.00
#
_symmetry.space_group_name_H-M   'P 1'
#
loop_
_entity.id
_entity.type
_entity.pdbx_description
1 polymer ?
#
loop_
_entity_poly.entity_id
_entity_poly.type
_entity_poly.pdbx_seq_one_letter_code
_entity_poly.pdbx_strand_id
1 'polypeptide(L)'
;MKECQNWVDLAKQIEYIFERIDVELVRKVATLDDEALRLCFCVMICEWLKGAKFIPTKQARVKLATALKQKGLSKKRVAELANVSTRTIYRLGHENDER
;
A
#
# COMPACT_ATOMS: atom_id res chain seq x y z
N MET A 1 -21.91 30.25 14.06
CA MET A 1 -21.11 30.32 12.83
C MET A 1 -20.35 29.02 12.67
N LYS A 2 -20.80 28.09 11.82
CA LYS A 2 -20.22 26.73 11.71
C LYS A 2 -20.10 26.22 10.27
N GLU A 3 -20.15 27.12 9.28
CA GLU A 3 -20.22 26.73 7.85
C GLU A 3 -19.05 27.23 6.99
N CYS A 4 -18.21 28.16 7.47
CA CYS A 4 -17.11 28.71 6.66
C CYS A 4 -15.76 28.00 6.82
N GLN A 5 -15.62 27.09 7.79
CA GLN A 5 -14.38 26.34 8.05
C GLN A 5 -14.18 25.19 7.03
N ASN A 6 -15.17 24.89 6.19
CA ASN A 6 -15.27 23.61 5.50
C ASN A 6 -14.37 23.50 4.25
N TRP A 7 -14.33 24.53 3.39
CA TRP A 7 -13.68 24.43 2.07
C TRP A 7 -12.16 24.53 2.09
N VAL A 8 -11.61 25.44 2.90
CA VAL A 8 -10.15 25.63 3.01
C VAL A 8 -9.50 24.39 3.63
N ASP A 9 -10.16 23.78 4.61
CA ASP A 9 -9.65 22.58 5.27
C ASP A 9 -9.81 21.32 4.39
N LEU A 10 -10.88 21.23 3.59
CA LEU A 10 -11.01 20.21 2.53
C LEU A 10 -9.95 20.36 1.43
N ALA A 11 -9.67 21.58 0.98
CA ALA A 11 -8.64 21.85 -0.03
C ALA A 11 -7.25 21.42 0.46
N LYS A 12 -6.90 21.75 1.70
CA LYS A 12 -5.64 21.30 2.33
C LYS A 12 -5.55 19.78 2.47
N GLN A 13 -6.68 19.10 2.72
CA GLN A 13 -6.71 17.63 2.75
C GLN A 13 -6.49 17.02 1.36
N ILE A 14 -7.05 17.63 0.31
CA ILE A 14 -6.83 17.21 -1.07
C ILE A 14 -5.36 17.40 -1.47
N GLU A 15 -4.77 18.56 -1.14
CA GLU A 15 -3.34 18.83 -1.37
C GLU A 15 -2.45 17.82 -0.64
N TYR A 16 -2.74 17.54 0.63
CA TYR A 16 -2.00 16.54 1.42
C TYR A 16 -2.07 15.13 0.83
N ILE A 17 -3.21 14.71 0.28
CA ILE A 17 -3.34 13.43 -0.41
C ILE A 17 -2.51 13.45 -1.70
N PHE A 18 -2.64 14.53 -2.49
CA PHE A 18 -1.97 14.69 -3.77
C PHE A 18 -0.43 14.63 -3.62
N GLU A 19 0.12 15.33 -2.63
CA GLU A 19 1.56 15.33 -2.33
C GLU A 19 2.11 13.97 -1.90
N ARG A 20 1.26 13.09 -1.37
CA ARG A 20 1.66 11.74 -0.91
C ARG A 20 1.52 10.66 -1.97
N ILE A 21 1.06 10.98 -3.17
CA ILE A 21 1.05 10.05 -4.30
C ILE A 21 2.49 9.88 -4.79
N ASP A 22 3.08 8.72 -4.55
CA ASP A 22 4.36 8.35 -5.14
C ASP A 22 4.18 7.97 -6.62
N VAL A 23 4.31 8.97 -7.48
CA VAL A 23 4.16 8.82 -8.95
C VAL A 23 5.20 7.88 -9.54
N GLU A 24 6.41 7.81 -8.97
CA GLU A 24 7.46 6.94 -9.46
C GLU A 24 7.12 5.47 -9.18
N LEU A 25 6.60 5.19 -7.98
CA LEU A 25 6.10 3.86 -7.61
C LEU A 25 4.91 3.45 -8.49
N VAL A 26 3.93 4.35 -8.69
CA VAL A 26 2.77 4.07 -9.55
C VAL A 26 3.22 3.71 -10.98
N ARG A 27 4.15 4.47 -11.56
CA ARG A 27 4.69 4.19 -12.90
C ARG A 27 5.39 2.83 -12.97
N LYS A 28 6.22 2.50 -11.98
CA LYS A 28 6.94 1.20 -11.91
C LYS A 28 5.99 0.01 -11.74
N VAL A 29 4.88 0.20 -11.04
CA VAL A 29 3.88 -0.86 -10.84
C VAL A 29 2.95 -0.98 -12.05
N ALA A 30 2.63 0.12 -12.71
CA ALA A 30 1.79 0.14 -13.92
C ALA A 30 2.40 -0.63 -15.10
N THR A 31 3.72 -0.85 -15.12
CA THR A 31 4.38 -1.70 -16.13
C THR A 31 4.23 -3.21 -15.88
N LEU A 32 3.64 -3.62 -14.75
CA LEU A 32 3.46 -5.02 -14.38
C LEU A 32 2.10 -5.55 -14.86
N ASP A 33 1.04 -5.30 -14.09
CA ASP A 33 -0.35 -5.64 -14.41
C ASP A 33 -1.34 -4.86 -13.52
N ASP A 34 -2.62 -4.90 -13.90
CA ASP A 34 -3.72 -4.19 -13.23
C ASP A 34 -3.88 -4.57 -11.75
N GLU A 35 -3.56 -5.82 -11.39
CA GLU A 35 -3.68 -6.30 -10.02
C GLU A 35 -2.57 -5.74 -9.12
N ALA A 36 -1.34 -5.66 -9.63
CA ALA A 36 -0.24 -5.00 -8.94
C ALA A 36 -0.56 -3.52 -8.70
N LEU A 37 -1.16 -2.85 -9.71
CA LEU A 37 -1.59 -1.46 -9.62
C LEU A 37 -2.67 -1.27 -8.55
N ARG A 38 -3.69 -2.14 -8.51
CA ARG A 38 -4.73 -2.12 -7.47
C ARG A 38 -4.16 -2.27 -6.06
N LEU A 39 -3.21 -3.18 -5.87
CA LEU A 39 -2.60 -3.41 -4.56
C LEU A 39 -1.70 -2.26 -4.12
N CYS A 40 -0.99 -1.62 -5.06
CA CYS A 40 -0.22 -0.40 -4.81
C CYS A 40 -1.12 0.72 -4.26
N PHE A 41 -2.23 1.00 -4.92
CA PHE A 41 -3.20 1.98 -4.44
C PHE A 41 -3.79 1.58 -3.08
N CYS A 42 -4.11 0.30 -2.88
CA CYS A 42 -4.62 -0.19 -1.59
C CYS A 42 -3.66 0.13 -0.44
N VAL A 43 -2.34 -0.05 -0.64
CA VAL A 43 -1.34 0.28 0.38
C VAL A 43 -1.21 1.78 0.61
N MET A 44 -1.14 2.59 -0.44
CA MET A 44 -1.09 4.05 -0.31
C MET A 44 -2.28 4.58 0.50
N ILE A 45 -3.50 4.13 0.15
CA ILE A 45 -4.74 4.49 0.86
C ILE A 45 -4.66 4.05 2.33
N CYS A 46 -4.21 2.84 2.62
CA CYS A 46 -4.08 2.36 3.99
C CYS A 46 -3.09 3.18 4.82
N GLU A 47 -2.02 3.69 4.21
CA GLU A 47 -1.04 4.54 4.90
C GLU A 47 -1.57 5.95 5.16
N TRP A 48 -2.33 6.52 4.22
CA TRP A 48 -2.99 7.81 4.42
C TRP A 48 -4.06 7.75 5.52
N LEU A 49 -4.73 6.61 5.65
CA LEU A 49 -5.81 6.42 6.62
C LEU A 49 -5.33 5.97 8.02
N LYS A 50 -4.01 5.81 8.26
CA LYS A 50 -3.44 5.37 9.55
C LYS A 50 -3.82 6.23 10.77
N GLY A 51 -4.40 7.41 10.58
CA GLY A 51 -4.90 8.28 11.66
C GLY A 51 -6.42 8.52 11.67
N ALA A 52 -7.18 8.01 10.70
CA ALA A 52 -8.59 8.38 10.51
C ALA A 52 -9.60 7.38 11.12
N LYS A 53 -9.25 6.09 11.18
CA LYS A 53 -9.97 4.98 11.85
C LYS A 53 -9.15 3.70 11.73
N PHE A 54 -9.50 2.64 12.48
CA PHE A 54 -8.79 1.35 12.48
C PHE A 54 -8.82 0.69 11.09
N ILE A 55 -7.79 0.96 10.29
CA ILE A 55 -7.57 0.33 8.98
C ILE A 55 -6.62 -0.85 9.21
N PRO A 56 -6.95 -2.07 8.75
CA PRO A 56 -6.10 -3.25 8.91
C PRO A 56 -4.89 -3.22 7.95
N THR A 57 -4.04 -2.21 8.12
CA THR A 57 -2.80 -1.94 7.37
C THR A 57 -1.88 -3.16 7.30
N LYS A 58 -1.78 -3.93 8.40
CA LYS A 58 -0.98 -5.16 8.43
C LYS A 58 -1.52 -6.23 7.50
N GLN A 59 -2.84 -6.43 7.43
CA GLN A 59 -3.45 -7.45 6.58
C GLN A 59 -3.35 -7.07 5.09
N ALA A 60 -3.55 -5.79 4.76
CA ALA A 60 -3.38 -5.28 3.40
C ALA A 60 -1.94 -5.46 2.89
N ARG A 61 -0.94 -5.08 3.70
CA ARG A 61 0.48 -5.26 3.38
C ARG A 61 0.86 -6.73 3.19
N VAL A 62 0.32 -7.62 4.02
CA VAL A 62 0.53 -9.07 3.88
C VAL A 62 -0.07 -9.60 2.57
N LYS A 63 -1.30 -9.18 2.22
CA LYS A 63 -1.92 -9.58 0.94
C LYS A 63 -1.13 -9.11 -0.28
N LEU A 64 -0.66 -7.86 -0.29
CA LEU A 64 0.21 -7.35 -1.35
C LEU A 64 1.53 -8.14 -1.41
N ALA A 65 2.17 -8.42 -0.27
CA ALA A 65 3.40 -9.21 -0.24
C ALA A 65 3.20 -10.63 -0.81
N THR A 66 2.09 -11.29 -0.50
CA THR A 66 1.74 -12.61 -1.05
C THR A 66 1.55 -12.57 -2.56
N ALA A 67 0.80 -11.58 -3.07
CA ALA A 67 0.55 -11.43 -4.50
C ALA A 67 1.86 -11.18 -5.28
N LEU A 68 2.73 -10.28 -4.79
CA LEU A 68 4.02 -10.00 -5.42
C LEU A 68 4.94 -11.23 -5.42
N LYS A 69 4.91 -12.04 -4.35
CA LYS A 69 5.67 -13.30 -4.27
C LYS A 69 5.14 -14.34 -5.27
N GLN A 70 3.83 -14.50 -5.39
CA GLN A 70 3.20 -15.42 -6.37
C GLN A 70 3.54 -15.03 -7.81
N LYS A 71 3.80 -13.75 -8.09
CA LYS A 71 4.27 -13.25 -9.38
C LYS A 71 5.78 -13.39 -9.60
N GLY A 72 6.50 -14.05 -8.69
CA GLY A 72 7.91 -14.38 -8.86
C GLY A 72 8.90 -13.26 -8.53
N LEU A 73 8.45 -12.16 -7.91
CA LEU A 73 9.37 -11.07 -7.54
C LEU A 73 10.33 -11.52 -6.43
N SER A 74 11.55 -10.97 -6.46
CA SER A 74 12.57 -11.26 -5.44
C SER A 74 12.12 -10.80 -4.05
N LYS A 75 12.54 -11.52 -3.01
CA LYS A 75 12.18 -11.22 -1.61
C LYS A 75 12.50 -9.77 -1.22
N LYS A 76 13.63 -9.24 -1.68
CA LYS A 76 14.02 -7.84 -1.45
C LYS A 76 13.01 -6.87 -2.06
N ARG A 77 12.58 -7.14 -3.31
CA ARG A 77 11.63 -6.29 -4.02
C ARG A 77 10.23 -6.33 -3.42
N VAL A 78 9.81 -7.52 -2.97
CA VAL A 78 8.54 -7.69 -2.25
C VAL A 78 8.56 -6.91 -0.92
N ALA A 79 9.68 -6.89 -0.20
CA ALA A 79 9.81 -6.16 1.07
C ALA A 79 9.67 -4.64 0.89
N GLU A 80 10.35 -4.11 -0.13
CA GLU A 80 10.29 -2.71 -0.52
C GLU A 80 8.88 -2.30 -0.91
N LEU A 81 8.25 -3.02 -1.86
CA LEU A 81 6.96 -2.64 -2.43
C LEU A 81 5.79 -2.81 -1.47
N ALA A 82 5.82 -3.85 -0.62
CA ALA A 82 4.75 -4.10 0.35
C ALA A 82 4.96 -3.38 1.70
N ASN A 83 6.09 -2.68 1.87
CA ASN A 83 6.50 -2.05 3.12
C ASN A 83 6.39 -3.03 4.31
N VAL A 84 6.99 -4.22 4.13
CA VAL A 84 7.05 -5.30 5.12
C VAL A 84 8.48 -5.73 5.37
N SER A 85 8.75 -6.23 6.58
CA SER A 85 10.06 -6.78 6.89
C SER A 85 10.36 -8.03 6.03
N THR A 86 11.64 -8.26 5.74
CA THR A 86 12.10 -9.52 5.14
C THR A 86 11.63 -10.73 5.95
N ARG A 87 11.61 -10.64 7.28
CA ARG A 87 11.08 -11.69 8.17
C ARG A 87 9.62 -12.05 7.88
N THR A 88 8.78 -11.06 7.58
CA THR A 88 7.38 -11.26 7.19
C THR A 88 7.28 -12.08 5.90
N ILE A 89 8.17 -11.84 4.94
CA ILE A 89 8.22 -12.58 3.66
C ILE A 89 8.69 -14.02 3.86
N TYR A 90 9.68 -14.25 4.71
CA TYR A 90 10.12 -15.61 5.05
C TYR A 90 8.99 -16.41 5.69
N ARG A 91 8.18 -15.80 6.56
CA ARG A 91 7.04 -16.48 7.20
C ARG A 91 5.93 -16.84 6.20
N LEU A 92 5.70 -15.99 5.19
CA LEU A 92 4.85 -16.30 4.02
C LEU A 92 5.47 -17.39 3.12
N GLY A 93 6.78 -17.63 3.24
CA GLY A 93 7.50 -18.78 2.69
C GLY A 93 6.97 -20.10 3.24
N HIS A 94 7.08 -20.24 4.55
CA HIS A 94 6.76 -21.47 5.27
C HIS A 94 5.28 -21.85 5.26
N GLU A 95 4.36 -20.88 5.32
CA GLU A 95 2.90 -21.17 5.26
C GLU A 95 2.44 -21.79 3.92
N ASN A 96 3.24 -21.70 2.85
CA ASN A 96 2.92 -22.28 1.54
C ASN A 96 3.62 -23.62 1.26
N ASP A 97 4.64 -24.00 2.04
CA ASP A 97 5.32 -25.31 1.91
C ASP A 97 4.62 -26.42 2.74
N GLU A 98 3.74 -26.04 3.67
CA GLU A 98 2.94 -26.97 4.50
C GLU A 98 1.57 -27.32 3.88
N ARG A 99 1.34 -27.03 2.59
CA ARG A 99 0.09 -27.34 1.87
C ARG A 99 0.31 -28.26 0.68
#